data_AF-I4AMR6-F1
#
_entry.id   AF-I4AMR6-F1
#
_cell.length_a   1.000
_cell.length_b   1.000
_cell.length_c   1.000
_cell.angle_alpha   90.00
_cell.angle_beta   90.00
_cell.angle_gamma   90.00
#
_symmetry.space_group_name_H-M   'P 1'
#
loop_
_entity.id
_entity.type
_entity.pdbx_description
1 polymer ?
#
loop_
_entity_poly.entity_id
_entity_poly.type
_entity_poly.pdbx_seq_one_letter_code
_entity_poly.pdbx_strand_id
1 'polypeptide(L)'
;MNKARIITDFEKLNSDLQEQIKLVYPEGYSQHLIKFQNKDNQTVSALRFETDEKIYLVRMSIATALQLIEDDDDFDDEGYLKEEVKSEYEDEHAEVDYLSENDNYEE
;
A
#
# COMPACT_ATOMS: atom_id res chain seq x y z
N MET A 1 9.02 -14.87 14.56
CA MET A 1 10.11 -14.93 13.56
C MET A 1 10.38 -13.52 13.06
N ASN A 2 11.62 -13.15 12.73
CA ASN A 2 11.89 -11.83 12.14
C ASN A 2 11.51 -11.88 10.65
N LYS A 3 10.42 -11.19 10.25
CA LYS A 3 10.02 -11.06 8.84
C LYS A 3 11.10 -10.29 8.07
N ALA A 4 11.39 -10.73 6.84
CA ALA A 4 12.37 -10.05 5.99
C ALA A 4 11.82 -8.70 5.54
N ARG A 5 12.65 -7.64 5.58
CA ARG A 5 12.27 -6.30 5.12
C ARG A 5 12.68 -6.11 3.66
N ILE A 6 11.72 -5.83 2.80
CA ILE A 6 11.91 -5.58 1.38
C ILE A 6 11.59 -4.12 1.08
N ILE A 7 12.56 -3.40 0.51
CA ILE A 7 12.36 -2.04 0.03
C ILE A 7 12.16 -2.13 -1.48
N THR A 8 11.01 -1.68 -1.97
CA THR A 8 10.65 -1.73 -3.39
C THR A 8 9.84 -0.50 -3.78
N ASP A 9 9.56 -0.34 -5.06
CA ASP A 9 8.67 0.71 -5.59
C ASP A 9 7.31 0.06 -5.94
N PHE A 10 6.22 0.83 -5.92
CA PHE A 10 4.85 0.30 -6.08
C PHE A 10 4.68 -0.47 -7.39
N GLU A 11 5.12 0.10 -8.51
CA GLU A 11 5.05 -0.49 -9.85
C GLU A 11 5.80 -1.82 -10.01
N LYS A 12 6.69 -2.15 -9.07
CA LYS A 12 7.47 -3.41 -9.09
C LYS A 12 6.81 -4.54 -8.31
N LEU A 13 5.73 -4.24 -7.59
CA LEU A 13 4.90 -5.25 -6.94
C LEU A 13 4.13 -6.03 -8.01
N ASN A 14 3.79 -7.29 -7.72
CA ASN A 14 2.80 -8.02 -8.51
C ASN A 14 1.41 -7.42 -8.27
N SER A 15 0.50 -7.71 -9.20
CA SER A 15 -0.89 -7.24 -9.13
C SER A 15 -1.55 -7.57 -7.80
N ASP A 16 -1.42 -8.81 -7.30
CA ASP A 16 -2.00 -9.21 -6.02
C ASP A 16 -1.60 -8.29 -4.86
N LEU A 17 -0.31 -7.95 -4.73
CA LEU A 17 0.15 -7.05 -3.66
C LEU A 17 -0.30 -5.61 -3.89
N GLN A 18 -0.45 -5.17 -5.14
CA GLN A 18 -0.97 -3.83 -5.42
C GLN A 18 -2.44 -3.74 -5.02
N GLU A 19 -3.26 -4.72 -5.40
CA GLU A 19 -4.69 -4.82 -5.06
C GLU A 19 -4.89 -4.88 -3.54
N GLN A 20 -4.12 -5.71 -2.84
CA GLN A 20 -4.14 -5.77 -1.39
C GLN A 20 -3.75 -4.45 -0.72
N ILE A 21 -2.78 -3.71 -1.27
CA ILE A 21 -2.43 -2.37 -0.78
C ILE A 21 -3.57 -1.39 -1.06
N LYS A 22 -4.24 -1.46 -2.21
CA LYS A 22 -5.43 -0.63 -2.51
C LYS A 22 -6.53 -0.90 -1.48
N LEU A 23 -6.80 -2.17 -1.16
CA LEU A 23 -7.79 -2.56 -0.15
C LEU A 23 -7.49 -2.01 1.24
N VAL A 24 -6.23 -2.03 1.67
CA VAL A 24 -5.81 -1.52 2.99
C VAL A 24 -5.85 0.00 3.06
N TYR A 25 -5.60 0.67 1.94
CA TYR A 25 -5.56 2.13 1.86
C TYR A 25 -6.56 2.67 0.85
N PRO A 26 -7.87 2.42 1.07
CA PRO A 26 -8.91 2.79 0.11
C PRO A 26 -9.10 4.30 0.02
N GLU A 27 -8.65 5.07 1.02
CA GLU A 27 -8.68 6.54 1.04
C GLU A 27 -7.35 7.16 0.55
N GLY A 28 -6.45 6.32 0.02
CA GLY A 28 -5.20 6.73 -0.59
C GLY A 28 -3.97 6.63 0.32
N TYR A 29 -2.79 6.68 -0.30
CA TYR A 29 -1.53 6.28 0.33
C TYR A 29 -0.79 7.40 1.07
N SER A 30 -1.00 8.64 0.65
CA SER A 30 -0.10 9.77 0.96
C SER A 30 -0.01 10.08 2.46
N GLN A 31 -1.10 9.87 3.20
CA GLN A 31 -1.19 10.09 4.64
C GLN A 31 -0.53 8.99 5.48
N HIS A 32 -0.28 7.82 4.89
CA HIS A 32 0.30 6.65 5.57
C HIS A 32 1.80 6.46 5.31
N LEU A 33 2.44 7.42 4.62
CA LEU A 33 3.86 7.34 4.31
C LEU A 33 4.74 7.58 5.55
N ILE A 34 5.57 6.60 5.87
CA ILE A 34 6.60 6.72 6.92
C ILE A 34 7.90 7.27 6.33
N LYS A 35 8.57 8.17 7.07
CA LYS A 35 9.85 8.78 6.69
C LYS A 35 11.00 8.12 7.44
N PHE A 36 12.07 7.77 6.73
CA PHE A 36 13.29 7.22 7.32
C PHE A 36 14.53 7.64 6.54
N GLN A 37 15.71 7.51 7.15
CA GLN A 37 16.98 7.68 6.45
C GLN A 37 17.42 6.35 5.84
N ASN A 38 17.75 6.36 4.54
CA ASN A 38 18.36 5.21 3.88
C ASN A 38 19.86 5.09 4.24
N LYS A 39 20.54 4.09 3.67
CA LYS A 39 21.97 3.84 3.91
C LYS A 39 22.88 4.99 3.44
N ASP A 40 22.36 5.86 2.59
CA ASP A 40 23.05 7.02 2.02
C ASP A 40 22.73 8.33 2.77
N ASN A 41 22.11 8.24 3.96
CA ASN A 41 21.63 9.37 4.77
C ASN A 41 20.61 10.28 4.05
N GLN A 42 19.93 9.78 3.03
CA GLN A 42 18.86 10.50 2.36
C GLN A 42 17.54 10.22 3.08
N THR A 43 16.76 11.28 3.33
CA THR A 43 15.38 11.13 3.82
C THR A 43 14.51 10.60 2.69
N VAL A 44 13.99 9.40 2.87
CA VAL A 44 13.06 8.74 1.97
C VAL A 44 11.74 8.47 2.68
N SER A 45 10.67 8.37 1.90
CA SER A 45 9.33 8.01 2.37
C SER A 45 8.93 6.65 1.80
N ALA A 46 8.17 5.87 2.55
CA ALA A 46 7.59 4.62 2.06
C ALA A 46 6.25 4.30 2.72
N LEU A 47 5.39 3.59 2.01
CA LEU A 47 4.20 2.95 2.54
C LEU A 47 4.61 1.60 3.15
N ARG A 48 4.19 1.33 4.40
CA ARG A 48 4.46 0.06 5.06
C ARG A 48 3.32 -0.91 4.74
N PHE A 49 3.67 -2.12 4.32
CA PHE A 49 2.72 -3.21 4.12
C PHE A 49 3.35 -4.53 4.55
N GLU A 50 2.67 -5.30 5.38
CA GLU A 50 3.18 -6.51 6.02
C GLU A 50 2.37 -7.73 5.58
N THR A 51 3.05 -8.72 5.03
CA THR A 51 2.49 -10.04 4.74
C THR A 51 2.91 -11.02 5.83
N ASP A 52 2.43 -12.26 5.80
CA ASP A 52 2.93 -13.32 6.68
C ASP A 52 4.46 -13.53 6.59
N GLU A 53 5.02 -13.38 5.39
CA GLU A 53 6.42 -13.69 5.13
C GLU A 53 7.35 -12.47 5.26
N LYS A 54 6.88 -11.30 4.80
CA LYS A 54 7.72 -10.14 4.50
C LYS A 54 7.07 -8.83 4.90
N ILE A 55 7.89 -7.87 5.31
CA ILE A 55 7.49 -6.48 5.48
C ILE A 55 7.99 -5.69 4.26
N TYR A 56 7.07 -5.19 3.47
CA TYR A 56 7.33 -4.30 2.35
C TYR A 56 7.36 -2.84 2.82
N LEU A 57 8.36 -2.12 2.34
CA LEU A 57 8.50 -0.67 2.42
C LEU A 57 8.45 -0.15 0.99
N VAL A 58 7.25 0.20 0.55
CA VAL A 58 6.98 0.65 -0.81
C VAL A 58 7.33 2.12 -0.93
N ARG A 59 8.49 2.42 -1.50
CA ARG A 59 9.01 3.78 -1.61
C ARG A 59 8.17 4.60 -2.57
N MET A 60 7.72 5.74 -2.09
CA MET A 60 7.02 6.74 -2.89
C MET A 60 7.09 8.09 -2.18
N SER A 61 7.08 9.17 -2.97
CA SER A 61 6.86 10.51 -2.43
C SER A 61 5.35 10.79 -2.28
N ILE A 62 4.97 11.85 -1.58
CA ILE A 62 3.57 12.29 -1.51
C ILE A 62 3.01 12.56 -2.92
N ALA A 63 3.79 13.25 -3.77
CA ALA A 63 3.39 13.52 -5.14
C ALA A 63 3.19 12.24 -5.95
N THR A 64 4.08 11.25 -5.77
CA THR A 64 3.97 9.94 -6.42
C THR A 64 2.73 9.18 -5.92
N ALA A 65 2.45 9.21 -4.62
CA ALA A 65 1.28 8.55 -4.04
C ALA A 65 -0.03 9.13 -4.60
N LEU A 66 -0.12 10.46 -4.73
CA LEU A 66 -1.28 11.12 -5.34
C LEU A 66 -1.39 10.77 -6.83
N GLN A 67 -0.28 10.86 -7.57
CA GLN A 67 -0.29 10.53 -8.99
C GLN A 67 -0.67 9.07 -9.25
N LEU A 68 -0.19 8.13 -8.43
CA LEU A 68 -0.56 6.71 -8.54
C LEU A 68 -2.07 6.49 -8.41
N ILE A 69 -2.77 7.32 -7.63
CA ILE A 69 -4.22 7.25 -7.50
C ILE A 69 -4.90 7.95 -8.68
N GLU A 70 -4.41 9.12 -9.09
CA GLU A 70 -4.97 9.87 -10.23
C GLU A 70 -4.85 9.12 -11.56
N ASP A 71 -3.79 8.34 -11.77
CA ASP A 71 -3.55 7.54 -12.98
C ASP A 71 -4.24 6.15 -12.93
N ASP A 72 -4.90 5.78 -11.83
CA ASP A 72 -5.42 4.43 -11.59
C ASP A 72 -6.95 4.40 -11.67
N ASP A 73 -7.45 3.68 -12.68
CA ASP A 73 -8.89 3.55 -12.96
C ASP A 73 -9.67 2.86 -11.82
N ASP A 74 -9.03 2.27 -10.82
CA ASP A 74 -9.70 1.70 -9.66
C ASP A 74 -10.20 2.77 -8.68
N PHE A 75 -9.65 3.97 -8.73
CA PHE A 75 -10.00 5.08 -7.87
C PHE A 75 -10.96 6.06 -8.55
N ASP A 76 -11.78 6.74 -7.75
CA ASP A 76 -12.66 7.80 -8.21
C ASP A 76 -11.94 9.17 -8.29
N ASP A 77 -12.65 10.19 -8.78
CA ASP A 77 -12.12 11.55 -8.91
C ASP A 77 -11.76 12.21 -7.57
N GLU A 78 -12.23 11.65 -6.45
CA GLU A 78 -11.92 12.12 -5.10
C GLU A 78 -10.71 11.37 -4.49
N GLY A 79 -10.19 10.36 -5.20
CA GLY A 79 -9.05 9.55 -4.79
C GLY A 79 -9.41 8.40 -3.85
N TYR A 80 -10.69 8.02 -3.80
CA TYR A 80 -11.16 6.85 -3.06
C TYR A 80 -11.27 5.63 -3.96
N LEU A 81 -10.92 4.46 -3.43
CA LEU A 81 -11.09 3.18 -4.12
C LEU A 81 -12.59 2.97 -4.37
N LYS A 82 -12.97 2.73 -5.63
CA LYS A 82 -14.36 2.54 -6.02
C LYS A 82 -14.98 1.38 -5.27
N GLU A 83 -16.22 1.53 -4.80
CA GLU A 83 -16.91 0.49 -4.02
C GLU A 83 -17.03 -0.84 -4.79
N GLU A 84 -17.24 -0.79 -6.11
CA GLU A 84 -17.32 -1.99 -6.95
C GLU A 84 -15.99 -2.75 -6.99
N VAL A 85 -14.87 -2.03 -7.13
CA VAL A 85 -13.53 -2.59 -7.17
C VAL A 85 -13.12 -3.11 -5.80
N LYS A 86 -13.42 -2.34 -4.75
CA LYS A 86 -13.19 -2.76 -3.37
C LYS A 86 -13.89 -4.10 -3.09
N SER A 87 -15.16 -4.22 -3.45
CA SER A 87 -15.91 -5.47 -3.24
C SER A 87 -15.34 -6.64 -4.04
N GLU A 88 -14.81 -6.40 -5.24
CA GLU A 88 -14.16 -7.44 -6.06
C GLU A 88 -12.88 -7.95 -5.39
N TYR A 89 -11.99 -7.03 -4.98
CA TYR A 89 -10.76 -7.38 -4.30
C TYR A 89 -11.01 -8.02 -2.92
N GLU A 90 -12.04 -7.59 -2.18
CA GLU A 90 -12.43 -8.22 -0.91
C GLU A 90 -12.84 -9.69 -1.08
N ASP A 91 -13.53 -10.04 -2.18
CA ASP A 91 -13.87 -11.43 -2.50
C ASP A 91 -12.65 -12.23 -2.93
N GLU A 92 -11.80 -11.65 -3.80
CA GLU A 92 -10.59 -12.31 -4.32
C GLU A 92 -9.55 -12.57 -3.23
N HIS A 93 -9.38 -11.64 -2.31
CA HIS A 93 -8.41 -11.73 -1.21
C HIS A 93 -9.07 -12.09 0.14
N ALA A 94 -10.27 -12.68 0.13
CA ALA A 94 -11.02 -13.05 1.33
C ALA A 94 -10.29 -14.03 2.27
N GLU A 95 -9.36 -14.84 1.73
CA GLU A 95 -8.55 -15.80 2.50
C GLU A 95 -7.23 -15.20 3.03
N VAL A 96 -6.97 -13.91 2.77
CA VAL A 96 -5.73 -13.24 3.16
C VAL A 96 -5.86 -12.61 4.56
N ASP A 97 -5.66 -13.44 5.60
CA ASP A 97 -5.84 -13.05 7.00
C ASP A 97 -5.06 -11.78 7.42
N TYR A 98 -3.84 -11.58 6.90
CA TYR A 98 -2.98 -10.44 7.29
C TYR A 98 -3.45 -9.07 6.79
N LEU A 99 -4.43 -8.99 5.90
CA LEU A 99 -4.96 -7.70 5.45
C LEU A 99 -5.56 -6.92 6.61
N SER A 100 -6.29 -7.61 7.49
CA SER A 100 -6.85 -7.02 8.71
C SER A 100 -5.79 -6.49 9.69
N GLU A 101 -4.56 -7.03 9.64
CA GLU A 101 -3.44 -6.57 10.48
C GLU A 101 -2.73 -5.33 9.91
N ASN A 102 -2.94 -5.03 8.63
CA ASN A 102 -2.35 -3.86 7.96
C ASN A 102 -3.20 -2.62 8.03
N ASP A 103 -4.46 -2.77 8.44
CA ASP A 103 -5.40 -1.68 8.67
C ASP A 103 -4.77 -0.74 9.72
N ASN A 104 -4.06 0.29 9.26
CA ASN A 104 -3.38 1.28 10.11
C ASN A 104 -4.38 2.21 10.80
N TYR A 105 -5.67 1.91 10.71
CA TYR A 105 -6.73 2.48 11.51
C TYR A 105 -6.74 1.81 12.90
N GLU A 106 -5.61 1.88 13.63
CA GLU A 106 -5.68 1.72 15.07
C GLU A 106 -6.53 2.87 15.64
N GLU A 107 -7.53 2.49 16.43
CA GLU A 107 -8.50 3.30 17.21
C GLU A 107 -7.92 4.57 17.88
#